data_AF-A0A0Q9MYY3-F1
#
_entry.id   AF-A0A0Q9MYY3-F1
#
_cell.length_a   1.000
_cell.length_b   1.000
_cell.length_c   1.000
_cell.angle_alpha   90.00
_cell.angle_beta   90.00
_cell.angle_gamma   90.00
#
_symmetry.space_group_name_H-M   'P 1'
#
loop_
_entity.id
_entity.type
_entity.pdbx_description
1 polymer ?
#
loop_
_entity_poly.entity_id
_entity_poly.type
_entity_poly.pdbx_seq_one_letter_code
_entity_poly.pdbx_strand_id
1 'polypeptide(L)' 'MRNRTLWVAMQDDIAAERLLHITCRHVKLALEHGDKNTQLSRKQAIVDEIQKLRAERNQIINKGI' A
#
# COMPACT_ATOMS: atom_id res chain seq x y z
N MET A 1 -23.37 -16.87 -17.69
CA MET A 1 -22.51 -15.67 -17.78
C MET A 1 -22.60 -14.71 -16.58
N ARG A 2 -23.66 -14.71 -15.75
CA ARG A 2 -23.80 -13.82 -14.58
C ARG A 2 -22.75 -13.98 -13.45
N ASN A 3 -22.14 -15.15 -13.31
CA ASN A 3 -21.24 -15.44 -12.19
C ASN A 3 -19.87 -14.74 -12.35
N ARG A 4 -19.30 -14.71 -13.55
CA ARG A 4 -17.94 -14.17 -13.80
C ARG A 4 -17.82 -12.68 -13.45
N THR A 5 -18.84 -11.88 -13.77
CA THR A 5 -18.83 -10.43 -13.52
C THR A 5 -18.82 -10.10 -12.03
N LEU A 6 -19.55 -10.87 -11.21
CA LEU A 6 -19.56 -10.70 -9.75
C LEU A 6 -18.21 -11.07 -9.12
N TRP A 7 -17.56 -12.13 -9.62
CA TRP A 7 -16.23 -12.52 -9.16
C TRP A 7 -15.15 -11.47 -9.48
N VAL A 8 -15.21 -10.85 -10.66
CA VAL A 8 -14.29 -9.76 -11.03
C VAL A 8 -14.52 -8.54 -10.14
N ALA A 9 -15.76 -8.09 -9.98
CA ALA A 9 -16.07 -6.95 -9.10
C ALA A 9 -15.61 -7.18 -7.64
N MET A 10 -15.74 -8.41 -7.12
CA MET A 10 -15.28 -8.74 -5.76
C MET A 10 -13.75 -8.73 -5.65
N GLN A 11 -13.02 -9.12 -6.70
CA GLN A 11 -11.56 -9.00 -6.74
C GLN A 11 -11.11 -7.54 -6.80
N ASP A 12 -11.85 -6.69 -7.53
CA ASP A 12 -11.60 -5.25 -7.61
C ASP A 12 -11.78 -4.58 -6.24
N ASP A 13 -12.85 -4.92 -5.51
CA ASP A 13 -13.11 -4.39 -4.17
C ASP A 13 -11.98 -4.79 -3.19
N ILE A 14 -11.54 -6.04 -3.22
CA ILE A 14 -10.41 -6.52 -2.40
C ILE A 14 -9.11 -5.79 -2.78
N ALA A 15 -8.86 -5.58 -4.07
CA ALA A 15 -7.69 -4.84 -4.53
C ALA A 15 -7.74 -3.37 -4.07
N ALA A 16 -8.91 -2.74 -4.16
CA ALA A 16 -9.14 -1.36 -3.72
C ALA A 16 -8.90 -1.20 -2.21
N GLU A 17 -9.44 -2.11 -1.39
CA GLU A 17 -9.22 -2.09 0.07
C GLU A 17 -7.74 -2.21 0.42
N ARG A 18 -7.02 -3.13 -0.24
CA ARG A 18 -5.57 -3.31 -0.02
C ARG A 18 -4.77 -2.09 -0.44
N LEU A 19 -5.10 -1.46 -1.57
CA LEU A 19 -4.45 -0.22 -2.03
C LEU A 19 -4.71 0.94 -1.07
N LEU A 20 -5.91 1.04 -0.50
CA LEU A 20 -6.24 2.04 0.51
C LEU A 20 -5.41 1.81 1.78
N HIS A 21 -5.31 0.56 2.24
CA HIS A 21 -4.50 0.22 3.41
C HIS A 21 -3.02 0.60 3.22
N ILE A 22 -2.43 0.25 2.07
CA ILE A 22 -1.06 0.62 1.72
C ILE A 22 -0.89 2.15 1.74
N THR A 23 -1.83 2.89 1.16
CA THR A 23 -1.80 4.35 1.11
C THR A 23 -1.83 4.97 2.51
N CYS A 24 -2.75 4.51 3.36
CA CYS A 24 -2.85 4.96 4.74
C CYS A 24 -1.55 4.74 5.52
N ARG A 25 -0.92 3.56 5.35
CA ARG A 25 0.36 3.25 6.01
C ARG A 25 1.52 4.09 5.47
N HIS A 26 1.57 4.29 4.16
CA HIS A 26 2.59 5.13 3.51
C HIS A 26 2.54 6.58 4.02
N VAL A 27 1.34 7.17 4.13
CA VAL A 27 1.16 8.54 4.65
C VAL A 27 1.63 8.64 6.10
N LYS A 28 1.25 7.69 6.96
CA LYS A 28 1.70 7.67 8.37
C LYS A 28 3.23 7.64 8.49
N LEU A 29 3.88 6.78 7.71
CA LEU A 29 5.33 6.67 7.67
C LEU A 29 5.99 7.95 7.14
N ALA A 30 5.43 8.57 6.09
CA ALA A 30 5.95 9.82 5.55
C ALA A 30 5.86 10.97 6.58
N LEU A 31 4.76 11.05 7.33
CA LEU A 31 4.60 12.01 8.43
C LEU A 31 5.64 11.77 9.53
N GLU A 32 5.82 10.52 9.96
CA GLU A 32 6.83 10.16 10.97
C GLU A 32 8.25 10.50 10.49
N HIS A 33 8.57 10.23 9.23
CA HIS A 33 9.88 10.56 8.66
C HIS A 33 10.14 12.09 8.63
N GLY A 34 9.10 12.87 8.35
CA GLY A 34 9.14 14.33 8.34
C GLY A 34 9.26 14.97 9.73
N ASP A 35 8.90 14.24 10.79
CA ASP A 35 9.03 14.73 12.16
C ASP A 35 10.51 14.95 12.53
N LYS A 36 10.78 16.11 13.13
CA LYS A 36 12.10 16.51 13.63
C LYS A 36 12.58 15.67 14.81
N ASN A 37 11.65 15.08 15.56
CA ASN A 37 11.95 14.26 16.74
C ASN A 37 12.23 12.79 16.39
N THR A 38 11.92 12.38 15.16
CA THR A 38 12.18 11.01 14.71
C THR A 38 13.68 10.77 14.60
N GLN A 39 14.16 9.74 15.28
CA GLN A 39 15.56 9.36 15.28
C GLN A 39 16.04 8.97 13.87
N LEU A 40 17.32 9.23 13.57
CA LEU A 40 17.89 8.94 12.24
C LEU A 40 17.79 7.46 11.86
N SER A 41 18.04 6.56 12.81
CA SER A 41 17.88 5.10 12.63
C SER A 41 16.44 4.75 12.24
N ARG A 42 15.45 5.42 12.85
CA ARG A 42 14.04 5.23 12.52
C ARG A 42 13.71 5.77 11.14
N LYS A 43 14.24 6.94 10.74
CA LYS A 43 14.08 7.48 9.39
C LYS A 43 14.59 6.52 8.32
N GLN A 44 15.75 5.88 8.56
CA GLN A 44 16.26 4.86 7.65
C GLN A 44 15.33 3.64 7.55
N ALA A 45 14.84 3.13 8.68
CA ALA A 45 13.88 2.03 8.69
C ALA A 45 12.56 2.40 7.97
N ILE A 46 12.09 3.64 8.12
CA ILE A 46 10.90 4.13 7.39
C ILE A 46 11.13 4.08 5.88
N VAL A 47 12.30 4.47 5.38
CA VAL A 47 12.60 4.40 3.94
C VAL A 47 12.44 2.96 3.44
N ASP A 48 12.99 1.98 4.16
CA ASP A 48 12.89 0.57 3.78
C ASP A 48 11.43 0.06 3.82
N GLU A 49 10.65 0.47 4.82
CA GLU A 49 9.22 0.16 4.90
C GLU A 49 8.44 0.76 3.73
N ILE A 50 8.72 2.01 3.36
CA ILE A 50 8.08 2.68 2.22
C ILE A 50 8.41 1.93 0.91
N GLN A 51 9.64 1.45 0.74
CA GLN A 51 10.00 0.66 -0.45
C GLN A 51 9.23 -0.66 -0.50
N LYS A 52 9.05 -1.35 0.63
CA LYS A 52 8.21 -2.56 0.70
C LYS A 52 6.77 -2.27 0.31
N LEU A 53 6.18 -1.20 0.85
CA LEU A 53 4.81 -0.77 0.50
C LEU A 53 4.66 -0.45 -1.00
N ARG A 54 5.67 0.18 -1.62
CA ARG A 54 5.68 0.43 -3.07
C ARG A 54 5.74 -0.86 -3.88
N ALA A 55 6.54 -1.84 -3.44
CA ALA A 55 6.60 -3.15 -4.06
C ALA A 55 5.26 -3.89 -3.95
N GLU A 56 4.63 -3.90 -2.77
CA GLU A 56 3.29 -4.49 -2.56
C GLU A 56 2.22 -3.83 -3.44
N ARG A 57 2.21 -2.51 -3.51
CA ARG A 57 1.32 -1.75 -4.41
C ARG A 57 1.53 -2.18 -5.86
N ASN A 58 2.78 -2.23 -6.31
CA ASN A 58 3.10 -2.61 -7.68
C ASN A 58 2.67 -4.05 -7.98
N GLN A 59 2.73 -4.96 -7.00
CA GLN A 59 2.20 -6.31 -7.17
C GLN A 59 0.68 -6.31 -7.35
N ILE A 60 -0.06 -5.46 -6.65
CA ILE A 60 -1.52 -5.37 -6.80
C ILE A 60 -1.88 -4.78 -8.17
N ILE A 61 -1.23 -3.68 -8.56
CA ILE A 61 -1.50 -2.99 -9.83
C ILE A 61 -1.09 -3.85 -11.03
N ASN A 62 0.08 -4.50 -10.98
CA ASN A 62 0.61 -5.29 -12.10
C ASN A 62 -0.03 -6.68 -12.20
N LYS A 63 -0.63 -7.20 -11.12
CA LYS A 63 -1.46 -8.42 -11.17
C LYS A 63 -2.91 -8.12 -11.57
N GLY A 64 -3.15 -7.01 -12.27
CA GLY A 64 -4.47 -6.50 -12.60
C GLY A 64 -5.50 -7.58 -12.93
N ILE A 65 -6.68 -7.40 -12.35
CA ILE A 65 -8.01 -7.49 -12.98
C ILE A 65 -7.95 -7.83 -14.48
#